data_AF-A0A443DKJ7-F1
#
_entry.id   AF-A0A443DKJ7-F1
#
_cell.length_a   1.000
_cell.length_b   1.000
_cell.length_c   1.000
_cell.angle_alpha   90.00
_cell.angle_beta   90.00
_cell.angle_gamma   90.00
#
_symmetry.space_group_name_H-M   'P 1'
#
loop_
_entity.id
_entity.type
_entity.pdbx_description
1 polymer ?
#
loop_
_entity_poly.entity_id
_entity_poly.type
_entity_poly.pdbx_seq_one_letter_code
_entity_poly.pdbx_strand_id
1 'polypeptide(L)'
;MQRIHPTTFLFAARALRDMGDGFVAVLLPVYLLALGFTPLQVGIIATASLLGSALLTIAVGVLGARHDHRRLLLAATSLMVATGVAFAVVHDYALLLVIAFAG
;
A
#
# COMPACT_ATOMS: atom_id res chain seq x y z
N MET A 1 21.62 -19.73 -22.65
CA MET A 1 21.63 -18.71 -21.58
C MET A 1 20.41 -17.81 -21.75
N GLN A 2 19.35 -18.04 -20.98
CA GLN A 2 18.12 -17.24 -21.04
C GLN A 2 18.46 -15.79 -20.65
N ARG A 3 18.24 -14.85 -21.57
CA ARG A 3 18.37 -13.43 -21.27
C ARG A 3 17.21 -13.05 -20.37
N ILE A 4 17.49 -12.85 -19.09
CA ILE A 4 16.47 -12.38 -18.15
C ILE A 4 16.14 -10.95 -18.54
N HIS A 5 14.93 -10.73 -19.05
CA HIS A 5 14.49 -9.41 -19.47
C HIS A 5 14.05 -8.61 -18.23
N PRO A 6 14.40 -7.31 -18.13
CA PRO A 6 14.00 -6.47 -16.99
C PRO A 6 12.48 -6.40 -16.80
N THR A 7 11.70 -6.64 -17.85
CA THR A 7 10.23 -6.76 -17.80
C THR A 7 9.77 -7.94 -16.96
N THR A 8 10.46 -9.08 -16.99
CA THR A 8 10.12 -10.26 -16.18
C THR A 8 10.21 -9.94 -14.68
N PHE A 9 11.25 -9.23 -14.26
CA PHE A 9 11.38 -8.79 -12.87
C PHE A 9 10.29 -7.79 -12.47
N LEU A 10 9.91 -6.89 -13.38
CA LEU A 10 8.83 -5.93 -13.12
C LEU A 10 7.47 -6.64 -12.95
N PHE A 11 7.16 -7.62 -13.81
CA PHE A 11 5.94 -8.41 -13.68
C PHE A 11 5.94 -9.29 -12.43
N ALA A 12 7.08 -9.91 -12.09
CA ALA A 12 7.21 -10.69 -10.86
C ALA A 12 7.02 -9.82 -9.62
N ALA A 13 7.64 -8.63 -9.57
CA ALA A 13 7.47 -7.68 -8.48
C ALA A 13 6.02 -7.19 -8.35
N ARG A 14 5.36 -6.91 -9.49
CA ARG A 14 3.94 -6.55 -9.52
C ARG A 14 3.06 -7.69 -9.00
N ALA A 15 3.25 -8.90 -9.48
CA ALA A 15 2.47 -10.06 -9.04
C ALA A 15 2.64 -10.33 -7.54
N LEU A 16 3.88 -10.24 -7.03
CA LEU A 16 4.17 -10.41 -5.62
C LEU A 16 3.49 -9.33 -4.76
N ARG A 17 3.53 -8.07 -5.22
CA ARG A 17 2.82 -6.97 -4.57
C ARG A 17 1.31 -7.21 -4.56
N ASP A 18 0.71 -7.47 -5.72
CA ASP A 18 -0.74 -7.62 -5.86
C ASP A 18 -1.26 -8.79 -5.00
N MET A 19 -0.46 -9.86 -4.86
CA MET A 19 -0.75 -10.97 -3.94
C MET A 19 -0.75 -10.52 -2.47
N GLY A 20 0.24 -9.72 -2.07
CA GLY A 20 0.31 -9.15 -0.72
C GLY A 20 -0.87 -8.22 -0.42
N ASP A 21 -1.19 -7.32 -1.35
CA ASP A 21 -2.32 -6.39 -1.25
C ASP A 21 -3.65 -7.18 -1.13
N GLY A 22 -3.82 -8.27 -1.89
CA GLY A 22 -4.99 -9.15 -1.79
C GLY A 22 -5.11 -9.87 -0.44
N PHE A 23 -3.99 -10.29 0.15
CA PHE A 23 -3.97 -10.89 1.48
C PHE A 23 -4.35 -9.88 2.57
N VAL A 24 -3.76 -8.67 2.51
CA VAL A 24 -4.04 -7.58 3.44
C VAL A 24 -5.49 -7.12 3.35
N ALA A 25 -6.08 -7.08 2.15
CA ALA A 25 -7.49 -6.69 1.96
C ALA A 25 -8.48 -7.54 2.78
N VAL A 26 -8.15 -8.80 3.05
CA VAL A 26 -8.96 -9.69 3.89
C VAL A 26 -8.54 -9.63 5.35
N LEU A 27 -7.23 -9.66 5.63
CA LEU A 27 -6.71 -9.75 6.99
C LEU A 27 -6.84 -8.47 7.79
N LEU A 28 -6.66 -7.31 7.15
CA LEU A 28 -6.68 -6.03 7.85
C LEU A 28 -8.04 -5.74 8.49
N PRO A 29 -9.20 -5.89 7.80
CA PRO A 29 -10.49 -5.75 8.45
C PRO A 29 -10.69 -6.71 9.62
N VAL A 30 -10.29 -7.98 9.48
CA VAL A 30 -10.40 -8.98 10.55
C VAL A 30 -9.53 -8.60 11.75
N TYR A 31 -8.31 -8.14 11.50
CA TYR A 31 -7.38 -7.67 12.54
C TYR A 31 -7.93 -6.45 13.29
N LEU A 32 -8.44 -5.46 12.57
CA LEU A 32 -9.01 -4.24 13.18
C LEU A 32 -10.27 -4.56 14.01
N LEU A 33 -11.11 -5.48 13.56
CA LEU A 33 -12.24 -5.96 14.35
C LEU A 33 -11.77 -6.71 15.61
N ALA A 34 -10.70 -7.52 15.50
CA ALA A 34 -10.10 -8.20 16.64
C ALA A 34 -9.46 -7.25 17.66
N LEU A 35 -8.96 -6.09 17.23
CA LEU A 35 -8.53 -4.99 18.10
C LEU A 35 -9.71 -4.29 18.84
N GLY A 36 -10.95 -4.64 18.50
CA GLY A 36 -12.16 -4.08 19.12
C GLY A 36 -12.73 -2.86 18.42
N PHE A 37 -12.24 -2.52 17.21
CA PHE A 37 -12.83 -1.43 16.43
C PHE A 37 -14.21 -1.78 15.88
N THR A 38 -15.05 -0.77 15.75
CA THR A 38 -16.40 -0.93 15.17
C THR A 38 -16.33 -1.11 13.65
N PRO A 39 -17.32 -1.77 13.02
CA PRO A 39 -17.36 -1.92 11.56
C PRO A 39 -17.32 -0.58 10.80
N LEU A 40 -17.91 0.47 11.39
CA LEU A 40 -17.87 1.83 10.81
C LEU A 40 -16.44 2.39 10.81
N GLN A 41 -15.70 2.24 11.91
CA GLN A 41 -14.29 2.66 12.01
C GLN A 41 -13.40 1.93 11.00
N VAL A 42 -13.59 0.61 10.85
CA VAL A 42 -12.88 -0.18 9.84
C VAL A 42 -13.22 0.32 8.42
N GLY A 43 -14.49 0.60 8.14
CA GLY A 43 -14.93 1.16 6.85
C GLY A 43 -14.33 2.54 6.57
N ILE A 44 -14.18 3.39 7.59
CA ILE A 44 -13.52 4.69 7.46
C ILE A 44 -12.03 4.52 7.16
N ILE A 45 -11.33 3.61 7.85
CA ILE A 45 -9.92 3.29 7.55
C ILE A 45 -9.76 2.79 6.12
N ALA A 46 -10.61 1.86 5.67
CA ALA A 46 -10.59 1.35 4.30
C ALA A 46 -10.83 2.47 3.27
N THR A 47 -11.79 3.35 3.53
CA THR A 47 -12.09 4.50 2.66
C THR A 47 -10.91 5.48 2.60
N ALA A 48 -10.29 5.77 3.74
CA ALA A 48 -9.12 6.63 3.82
C ALA A 48 -7.93 6.05 3.03
N SER A 49 -7.73 4.73 3.09
CA SER A 49 -6.69 4.04 2.31
C SER A 49 -6.96 4.08 0.81
N LEU A 50 -8.20 3.83 0.37
CA LEU A 50 -8.57 3.97 -1.04
C LEU A 50 -8.39 5.40 -1.54
N LEU A 51 -8.77 6.40 -0.74
CA LEU A 51 -8.60 7.81 -1.07
C LEU A 51 -7.12 8.18 -1.19
N GLY A 52 -6.31 7.76 -0.22
CA GLY A 52 -4.85 7.91 -0.21
C GLY A 52 -4.20 7.31 -1.46
N SER A 53 -4.54 6.05 -1.74
CA SER A 53 -4.08 5.33 -2.94
C SER A 53 -4.50 6.02 -4.25
N ALA A 54 -5.71 6.58 -4.34
CA ALA A 54 -6.14 7.33 -5.52
C ALA A 54 -5.32 8.60 -5.72
N LEU A 55 -5.09 9.37 -4.65
CA LEU A 55 -4.26 10.58 -4.69
C LEU A 55 -2.80 10.26 -5.04
N LEU A 56 -2.23 9.21 -4.43
CA LEU A 56 -0.89 8.73 -4.73
C LEU A 56 -0.78 8.27 -6.19
N THR A 57 -1.78 7.59 -6.73
CA THR A 57 -1.79 7.17 -8.14
C THR A 57 -1.74 8.37 -9.08
N ILE A 58 -2.54 9.41 -8.80
CA ILE A 58 -2.51 10.66 -9.58
C ILE A 58 -1.15 11.35 -9.43
N ALA A 59 -0.64 11.49 -8.21
CA ALA A 59 0.65 12.13 -7.94
C ALA A 59 1.80 11.41 -8.66
N VAL A 60 1.89 10.08 -8.53
CA VAL A 60 2.90 9.26 -9.22
C VAL A 60 2.72 9.35 -10.74
N GLY A 61 1.49 9.41 -11.25
CA GLY A 61 1.23 9.62 -12.68
C GLY A 61 1.79 10.95 -13.20
N VAL A 62 1.56 12.04 -12.46
CA VAL A 62 2.10 13.37 -12.81
C VAL A 62 3.62 13.42 -12.66
N LEU A 63 4.18 12.86 -11.58
CA LEU A 63 5.62 12.83 -11.34
C LEU A 63 6.34 11.93 -12.35
N GLY A 64 5.72 10.81 -12.75
CA GLY A 64 6.25 9.85 -13.72
C GLY A 64 6.46 10.42 -15.11
N ALA A 65 5.70 11.45 -15.48
CA ALA A 65 5.91 12.19 -16.73
C ALA A 65 7.22 13.01 -16.73
N ARG A 66 7.78 13.31 -15.55
CA ARG A 66 8.91 14.26 -15.37
C ARG A 66 10.14 13.65 -14.71
N HIS A 67 10.02 12.49 -14.05
CA HIS A 67 11.08 11.86 -13.25
C HIS A 67 11.41 10.44 -13.71
N ASP A 68 12.61 9.97 -13.33
CA ASP A 68 13.06 8.60 -13.57
C ASP A 68 12.14 7.59 -12.86
N HIS A 69 11.56 6.69 -13.64
CA HIS A 69 10.61 5.67 -13.19
C HIS A 69 11.23 4.74 -12.15
N ARG A 70 12.53 4.47 -12.24
CA ARG A 70 13.22 3.60 -11.27
C ARG A 70 13.20 4.19 -9.86
N ARG A 71 13.39 5.51 -9.73
CA ARG A 71 13.35 6.19 -8.43
C ARG A 71 11.95 6.20 -7.84
N LEU A 72 10.94 6.40 -8.69
CA LEU A 72 9.53 6.36 -8.26
C LEU A 72 9.12 4.97 -7.80
N LEU A 73 9.52 3.92 -8.50
CA LEU A 73 9.27 2.53 -8.09
C LEU A 73 9.93 2.22 -6.74
N LEU A 74 11.20 2.60 -6.56
CA LEU A 74 11.89 2.40 -5.28
C LEU A 74 11.22 3.18 -4.14
N ALA A 75 10.83 4.44 -4.37
CA ALA A 75 10.13 5.25 -3.40
C ALA A 75 8.77 4.63 -3.00
N ALA A 76 8.00 4.16 -3.98
CA ALA A 76 6.72 3.49 -3.75
C ALA A 76 6.91 2.19 -2.95
N THR A 77 7.91 1.38 -3.27
CA THR A 77 8.22 0.16 -2.51
C THR A 77 8.65 0.48 -1.08
N SER A 78 9.48 1.50 -0.86
CA SER A 78 9.85 1.91 0.50
C SER A 78 8.64 2.41 1.31
N LEU A 79 7.74 3.16 0.67
CA LEU A 79 6.50 3.63 1.32
C LEU A 79 5.62 2.45 1.72
N MET A 80 5.43 1.48 0.82
CA MET A 80 4.65 0.26 1.06
C MET A 80 5.18 -0.58 2.24
N VAL A 81 6.51 -0.72 2.34
CA VAL A 81 7.13 -1.41 3.48
C VAL A 81 6.91 -0.62 4.77
N ALA A 82 7.09 0.71 4.73
CA ALA A 82 6.92 1.56 5.90
C ALA A 82 5.47 1.53 6.43
N THR A 83 4.47 1.62 5.55
CA THR A 83 3.05 1.59 5.95
C THR A 83 2.64 0.21 6.46
N GLY A 84 3.10 -0.87 5.83
CA GLY A 84 2.87 -2.24 6.30
C GLY A 84 3.45 -2.49 7.70
N VAL A 85 4.68 -2.04 7.97
CA VAL A 85 5.30 -2.13 9.30
C VAL A 85 4.53 -1.26 10.31
N ALA A 86 4.14 -0.04 9.92
CA ALA A 86 3.38 0.85 10.79
C ALA A 86 2.02 0.25 11.19
N PHE A 87 1.29 -0.38 10.27
CA PHE A 87 0.05 -1.09 10.56
C PHE A 87 0.22 -2.24 11.57
N ALA A 88 1.37 -2.91 11.58
CA ALA A 88 1.62 -4.03 12.48
C ALA A 88 1.96 -3.60 13.92
N VAL A 89 2.55 -2.41 14.09
CA VAL A 89 3.05 -1.94 15.40
C VAL A 89 2.08 -0.98 16.09
N VAL A 90 1.20 -0.33 15.33
CA VAL A 90 0.34 0.74 15.83
C VAL A 90 -1.06 0.21 16.11
N HIS A 91 -1.60 0.58 17.27
CA HIS A 91 -2.97 0.22 17.68
C HIS A 91 -3.86 1.44 17.93
N ASP A 92 -3.31 2.65 17.85
CA ASP A 92 -4.09 3.88 17.99
C ASP A 92 -4.87 4.19 16.70
N TYR A 93 -6.18 4.45 16.84
CA TYR A 93 -7.07 4.65 15.70
C TYR A 93 -6.69 5.87 14.84
N ALA A 94 -6.30 6.99 15.46
CA ALA A 94 -5.98 8.21 14.72
C ALA A 94 -4.69 8.00 13.92
N LEU A 95 -3.71 7.33 14.52
CA LEU A 95 -2.46 7.02 13.83
C LEU A 95 -2.68 5.99 12.70
N LEU A 96 -3.51 4.95 12.93
CA LEU A 96 -3.91 4.00 11.90
C LEU A 96 -4.61 4.69 10.71
N LEU A 97 -5.44 5.70 10.96
CA LEU A 97 -6.10 6.46 9.90
C LEU A 97 -5.10 7.24 9.04
N VAL A 98 -4.09 7.85 9.67
CA VAL A 98 -3.00 8.54 8.96
C VAL A 98 -2.17 7.55 8.14
N ILE A 99 -1.86 6.38 8.70
CA ILE A 99 -1.12 5.33 8.01
C ILE A 99 -1.92 4.82 6.81
N ALA A 100 -3.22 4.56 6.97
CA ALA A 100 -4.12 4.19 5.87
C ALA A 100 -4.11 5.25 4.77
N PHE A 101 -4.27 6.52 5.13
CA PHE A 101 -4.27 7.58 4.13
C PHE A 101 -2.92 7.73 3.40
N ALA A 102 -1.81 7.45 4.08
CA ALA A 102 -0.48 7.49 3.48
C ALA A 102 -0.15 6.25 2.63
N GLY A 103 -0.89 5.15 2.77
CA GLY A 103 -0.62 3.84 2.15
C GLY A 103 -1.88 3.07 1.80
#